data_AF-A0A388QR04-F1
#
_entry.id   AF-A0A388QR04-F1
#
_cell.length_a   1.000
_cell.length_b   1.000
_cell.length_c   1.000
_cell.angle_alpha   90.00
_cell.angle_beta   90.00
_cell.angle_gamma   90.00
#
_symmetry.space_group_name_H-M   'P 1'
#
loop_
_entity.id
_entity.type
_entity.pdbx_description
1 polymer ?
#
loop_
_entity_poly.entity_id
_entity_poly.type
_entity_poly.pdbx_seq_one_letter_code
_entity_poly.pdbx_strand_id
1 'polypeptide(L)'
;MIVCDIGNNISLRKELALYVFQEPKLGAKEVTDLRKFTFTWPDQKSFPDPELSHDCEAAFMVRGKLYLLTKHRRDTLSDLWRVELPEVGDKALPIKVGRLDAKGMVTDAAVSPDGKHLAVLTYTFVWVFALPATGEAFFSGVARSAPLSLPALSWQVEGCAWLDGQTLLLGSEQGDLFKLPLSELRPVK
;
A
#
# COMPACT_ATOMS: atom_id res chain seq x y z
N MET A 1 13.49 3.10 8.11
CA MET A 1 12.88 2.09 7.23
C MET A 1 11.83 1.32 8.00
N ILE A 2 10.73 0.92 7.34
CA ILE A 2 9.73 0.00 7.90
C ILE A 2 9.58 -1.16 6.91
N VAL A 3 9.76 -2.39 7.39
CA VAL A 3 9.46 -3.61 6.64
C VAL A 3 8.16 -4.18 7.19
N CYS A 4 7.18 -4.37 6.32
CA CYS A 4 5.85 -4.81 6.69
C CYS A 4 5.66 -6.30 6.36
N ASP A 5 5.52 -7.13 7.37
CA ASP A 5 5.12 -8.53 7.25
C ASP A 5 3.61 -8.64 7.51
N ILE A 6 2.84 -8.20 6.52
CA ILE A 6 1.40 -7.91 6.64
C ILE A 6 0.52 -8.67 5.63
N GLY A 7 1.12 -9.42 4.70
CA GLY A 7 0.39 -10.27 3.76
C GLY A 7 -0.30 -11.44 4.45
N ASN A 8 -1.53 -11.76 4.03
CA ASN A 8 -2.40 -12.78 4.59
C ASN A 8 -3.34 -13.39 3.53
N ASN A 9 -2.78 -13.78 2.37
CA ASN A 9 -3.49 -14.28 1.18
C ASN A 9 -4.68 -15.23 1.44
N ILE A 10 -4.48 -16.27 2.26
CA ILE A 10 -5.52 -17.25 2.62
C ILE A 10 -6.22 -16.96 3.96
N SER A 11 -5.97 -15.78 4.52
CA SER A 11 -6.57 -15.23 5.72
C SER A 11 -6.44 -16.05 7.01
N LEU A 12 -5.41 -16.89 7.12
CA LEU A 12 -5.17 -17.74 8.30
C LEU A 12 -4.35 -17.07 9.40
N ARG A 13 -3.57 -16.02 9.08
CA ARG A 13 -2.69 -15.36 10.06
C ARG A 13 -3.52 -14.53 11.02
N LYS A 14 -3.34 -14.78 12.32
CA LYS A 14 -3.97 -14.01 13.41
C LYS A 14 -3.20 -12.77 13.81
N GLU A 15 -1.88 -12.78 13.61
CA GLU A 15 -0.99 -11.70 13.99
C GLU A 15 -0.05 -11.38 12.81
N LEU A 16 0.13 -10.08 12.57
CA LEU A 16 1.00 -9.50 11.55
C LEU A 16 2.09 -8.66 12.23
N ALA A 17 3.14 -8.30 11.50
CA ALA A 17 4.29 -7.61 12.07
C ALA A 17 4.80 -6.44 11.24
N LEU A 18 5.38 -5.46 11.94
CA LEU A 18 6.09 -4.32 11.40
C LEU A 18 7.47 -4.28 12.03
N TYR A 19 8.51 -4.21 11.21
CA TYR A 19 9.90 -4.10 11.65
C TYR A 19 10.40 -2.70 11.33
N VAL A 20 10.73 -1.93 12.37
CA VAL A 20 11.17 -0.53 12.25
C VAL A 20 12.63 -0.44 12.64
N PHE A 21 13.46 0.07 11.74
CA PHE A 21 14.90 0.20 11.93
C PHE A 21 15.48 1.32 11.08
N GLN A 22 16.70 1.75 11.41
CA GLN A 22 17.43 2.71 10.57
C GLN A 22 17.79 2.08 9.23
N GLU A 23 17.63 2.82 8.14
CA GLU A 23 17.97 2.28 6.82
C GLU A 23 19.43 1.80 6.79
N PRO A 24 19.67 0.52 6.45
CA PRO A 24 21.01 -0.03 6.49
C PRO A 24 21.87 0.56 5.38
N LYS A 25 23.19 0.65 5.63
CA LYS A 25 24.14 1.03 4.58
C LYS A 25 24.14 -0.01 3.47
N LEU A 26 24.35 0.44 2.23
CA LEU A 26 24.51 -0.46 1.09
C LEU A 26 25.58 -1.52 1.37
N GLY A 27 25.24 -2.80 1.14
CA GLY A 27 26.12 -3.95 1.39
C GLY A 27 26.03 -4.54 2.82
N ALA A 28 25.28 -3.91 3.73
CA ALA A 28 24.93 -4.56 5.00
C ALA A 28 24.10 -5.82 4.76
N LYS A 29 24.42 -6.91 5.47
CA LYS A 29 23.77 -8.22 5.33
C LYS A 29 22.73 -8.50 6.40
N GLU A 30 22.77 -7.77 7.50
CA GLU A 30 21.91 -7.96 8.66
C GLU A 30 21.61 -6.62 9.34
N VAL A 31 20.47 -6.56 10.03
CA VAL A 31 20.07 -5.47 10.91
C VAL A 31 19.72 -6.08 12.26
N THR A 32 20.46 -5.68 13.31
CA THR A 32 20.29 -6.24 14.65
C THR A 32 19.53 -5.30 15.59
N ASP A 33 19.64 -3.99 15.37
CA ASP A 33 18.88 -2.97 16.11
C ASP A 33 17.59 -2.64 15.37
N LEU A 34 16.49 -3.27 15.80
CA LEU A 34 15.16 -3.03 15.26
C LEU A 34 14.10 -3.11 16.35
N ARG A 35 13.00 -2.40 16.14
CA ARG A 35 11.75 -2.58 16.90
C ARG A 35 10.79 -3.42 16.08
N LYS A 36 10.29 -4.50 16.67
CA LYS A 36 9.18 -5.28 16.14
C LYS A 36 7.89 -4.82 16.81
N PHE A 37 6.91 -4.44 16.00
CA PHE A 37 5.55 -4.27 16.43
C PHE A 37 4.69 -5.38 15.84
N THR A 38 3.73 -5.86 16.62
CA THR A 38 2.75 -6.86 16.20
C THR A 38 1.36 -6.27 16.30
N PHE A 39 0.46 -6.70 15.42
CA PHE A 39 -0.94 -6.30 15.49
C PHE A 39 -1.85 -7.39 14.91
N THR A 40 -3.12 -7.28 15.27
CA THR A 40 -4.22 -8.05 14.68
C THR A 40 -5.21 -7.06 14.09
N TRP A 41 -5.90 -7.42 13.01
CA TRP A 41 -7.01 -6.59 12.54
C TRP A 41 -8.13 -6.59 13.60
N PRO A 42 -8.66 -5.41 13.99
CA PRO A 42 -9.61 -5.31 15.09
C PRO A 42 -10.98 -5.88 14.72
N ASP A 43 -11.30 -5.95 13.43
CA ASP A 43 -12.54 -6.44 12.84
C ASP A 43 -12.45 -7.87 12.27
N GLN A 44 -11.25 -8.48 12.18
CA GLN A 44 -11.13 -9.88 11.79
C GLN A 44 -11.52 -10.83 12.94
N LYS A 45 -12.67 -11.50 12.82
CA LYS A 45 -13.15 -12.46 13.82
C LYS A 45 -13.02 -13.93 13.42
N SER A 46 -12.76 -14.19 12.13
CA SER A 46 -12.69 -15.54 11.56
C SER A 46 -11.34 -15.77 10.87
N PHE A 47 -10.85 -17.01 10.95
CA PHE A 47 -9.59 -17.46 10.36
C PHE A 47 -9.83 -18.86 9.75
N PRO A 48 -10.03 -18.98 8.42
CA PRO A 48 -9.97 -17.89 7.44
C PRO A 48 -11.13 -16.90 7.57
N ASP A 49 -10.89 -15.64 7.22
CA ASP A 49 -11.96 -14.66 6.98
C ASP A 49 -12.76 -15.12 5.76
N PRO A 50 -14.08 -15.37 5.88
CA PRO A 50 -14.89 -15.74 4.72
C PRO A 50 -14.84 -14.67 3.62
N GLU A 51 -14.63 -13.40 3.96
CA GLU A 51 -14.57 -12.30 2.97
C GLU A 51 -13.18 -12.12 2.35
N LEU A 52 -12.13 -12.74 2.90
CA LEU A 52 -10.75 -12.55 2.47
C LEU A 52 -10.37 -11.07 2.32
N SER A 53 -10.78 -10.26 3.30
CA SER A 53 -10.64 -8.79 3.30
C SER A 53 -9.41 -8.29 4.09
N HIS A 54 -8.75 -9.20 4.82
CA HIS A 54 -7.67 -8.90 5.76
C HIS A 54 -6.26 -9.27 5.26
N ASP A 55 -6.14 -9.48 3.95
CA ASP A 55 -4.87 -9.51 3.24
C ASP A 55 -4.41 -8.07 2.97
N CYS A 56 -3.10 -7.80 3.04
CA CYS A 56 -2.58 -6.44 2.91
C CYS A 56 -1.23 -6.47 2.18
N GLU A 57 -1.14 -5.71 1.09
CA GLU A 57 0.05 -5.71 0.21
C GLU A 57 0.64 -4.31 0.01
N ALA A 58 -0.03 -3.25 0.49
CA ALA A 58 0.46 -1.89 0.30
C ALA A 58 0.62 -1.15 1.62
N ALA A 59 1.78 -0.50 1.79
CA ALA A 59 2.13 0.29 2.95
C ALA A 59 2.84 1.58 2.53
N PHE A 60 2.44 2.71 3.09
CA PHE A 60 3.02 4.01 2.74
C PHE A 60 2.99 5.00 3.91
N MET A 61 3.84 6.02 3.86
CA MET A 61 3.94 7.04 4.89
C MET A 61 3.38 8.37 4.38
N VAL A 62 2.49 9.00 5.14
CA VAL A 62 2.04 10.37 4.90
C VAL A 62 2.21 11.16 6.19
N ARG A 63 2.99 12.25 6.13
CA ARG A 63 3.20 13.17 7.27
C ARG A 63 3.58 12.46 8.57
N GLY A 64 4.52 11.52 8.48
CA GLY A 64 5.04 10.77 9.64
C GLY A 64 4.12 9.66 10.17
N LYS A 65 2.98 9.39 9.51
CA LYS A 65 2.05 8.31 9.89
C LYS A 65 2.11 7.18 8.88
N LEU A 66 2.06 5.95 9.38
CA LEU A 66 2.00 4.72 8.57
C LEU A 66 0.55 4.44 8.18
N TYR A 67 0.36 4.14 6.90
CA TYR A 67 -0.92 3.73 6.33
C TYR A 67 -0.76 2.41 5.59
N LEU A 68 -1.81 1.58 5.68
CA LEU A 68 -1.91 0.29 5.01
C LEU A 68 -3.16 0.26 4.13
N LEU A 69 -3.09 -0.44 3.00
CA LEU A 69 -4.22 -0.74 2.14
C LEU A 69 -4.40 -2.25 1.98
N THR A 70 -5.61 -2.72 2.27
CA THR A 70 -5.95 -4.14 2.14
C THR A 70 -6.12 -4.55 0.68
N LYS A 71 -5.79 -5.81 0.39
CA LYS A 71 -6.01 -6.48 -0.88
C LYS A 71 -7.24 -7.36 -0.77
N HIS A 72 -8.42 -6.79 -0.99
CA HIS A 72 -9.63 -7.62 -1.01
C HIS A 72 -9.60 -8.58 -2.18
N ARG A 73 -9.99 -9.84 -1.93
CA ARG A 73 -9.96 -10.90 -2.94
C ARG A 73 -11.34 -11.23 -3.52
N ARG A 74 -12.40 -10.68 -2.95
CA ARG A 74 -13.80 -10.99 -3.32
C ARG A 74 -14.57 -9.81 -3.91
N ASP A 75 -14.02 -8.61 -3.84
CA ASP A 75 -14.62 -7.41 -4.41
C ASP A 75 -13.52 -6.50 -4.98
N THR A 76 -13.89 -5.28 -5.37
CA THR A 76 -12.98 -4.28 -5.91
C THR A 76 -12.51 -3.28 -4.85
N LEU A 77 -12.85 -3.49 -3.58
CA LEU A 77 -12.64 -2.54 -2.51
C LEU A 77 -11.26 -2.70 -1.87
N SER A 78 -10.84 -1.69 -1.13
CA SER A 78 -9.67 -1.70 -0.28
C SER A 78 -9.92 -0.78 0.91
N ASP A 79 -9.57 -1.25 2.10
CA ASP A 79 -9.68 -0.49 3.34
C ASP A 79 -8.36 0.21 3.65
N LEU A 80 -8.46 1.51 3.96
CA LEU A 80 -7.33 2.32 4.40
C LEU A 80 -7.26 2.32 5.92
N TRP A 81 -6.12 1.87 6.43
CA TRP A 81 -5.84 1.78 7.85
C TRP A 81 -4.66 2.68 8.21
N ARG A 82 -4.83 3.60 9.17
CA ARG A 82 -3.71 4.24 9.86
C ARG A 82 -3.19 3.30 10.92
N VAL A 83 -1.88 3.13 11.02
CA VAL A 83 -1.26 2.35 12.09
C VAL A 83 -0.54 3.25 13.07
N GLU A 84 -0.91 3.16 14.34
CA GLU A 84 -0.25 3.86 15.43
C GLU A 84 0.79 2.93 16.07
N LEU A 85 2.03 3.42 16.16
CA LEU A 85 3.15 2.71 16.78
C LEU A 85 3.42 3.35 18.15
N PRO A 86 3.24 2.60 19.26
CA PRO A 86 3.41 3.18 20.58
C PRO A 86 4.89 3.43 20.91
N GLU A 87 5.16 4.49 21.67
CA GLU A 87 6.50 4.75 22.20
C GLU A 87 6.98 3.61 23.10
N VAL A 88 6.09 3.11 23.96
CA VAL A 88 6.32 2.00 24.90
C VAL A 88 5.49 0.78 24.49
N GLY A 89 6.12 -0.40 24.46
CA GLY A 89 5.49 -1.67 24.08
C GLY A 89 5.69 -2.05 22.61
N ASP A 90 5.07 -3.16 22.22
CA ASP A 90 5.27 -3.84 20.94
C ASP A 90 3.97 -4.13 20.18
N LYS A 91 2.84 -3.55 20.62
CA LYS A 91 1.53 -3.71 19.96
C LYS A 91 1.18 -2.47 19.14
N ALA A 92 1.16 -2.61 17.83
CA ALA A 92 0.67 -1.57 16.93
C ALA A 92 -0.87 -1.55 16.91
N LEU A 93 -1.45 -0.37 16.70
CA LEU A 93 -2.90 -0.16 16.68
C LEU A 93 -3.35 0.29 15.28
N PRO A 94 -3.91 -0.61 14.46
CA PRO A 94 -4.55 -0.24 13.20
C PRO A 94 -5.93 0.39 13.44
N ILE A 95 -6.19 1.51 12.78
CA ILE A 95 -7.45 2.27 12.82
C ILE A 95 -7.93 2.47 11.40
N LYS A 96 -9.14 2.01 11.08
CA LYS A 96 -9.74 2.19 9.77
C LYS A 96 -10.15 3.65 9.58
N VAL A 97 -9.62 4.29 8.56
CA VAL A 97 -9.81 5.73 8.31
C VAL A 97 -10.38 6.03 6.93
N GLY A 98 -10.51 5.02 6.05
CA GLY A 98 -11.10 5.20 4.74
C GLY A 98 -11.34 3.89 4.01
N ARG A 99 -11.92 4.02 2.82
CA ARG A 99 -12.17 2.92 1.88
C ARG A 99 -12.10 3.45 0.45
N LEU A 100 -11.54 2.65 -0.44
CA LEU A 100 -11.41 2.92 -1.86
C LEU A 100 -12.09 1.79 -2.65
N ASP A 101 -12.87 2.12 -3.68
CA ASP A 101 -13.14 1.18 -4.77
C ASP A 101 -11.95 1.22 -5.73
N ALA A 102 -10.99 0.33 -5.49
CA ALA A 102 -9.70 0.30 -6.19
C ALA A 102 -9.83 -0.27 -7.61
N LYS A 103 -11.00 -0.78 -8.00
CA LYS A 103 -11.25 -1.51 -9.26
C LYS A 103 -10.43 -2.79 -9.37
N GLY A 104 -10.07 -3.38 -8.23
CA GLY A 104 -9.39 -4.66 -8.16
C GLY A 104 -8.53 -4.82 -6.91
N MET A 105 -7.79 -5.91 -6.87
CA MET A 105 -6.83 -6.23 -5.82
C MET A 105 -5.69 -5.22 -5.80
N VAL A 106 -5.62 -4.41 -4.74
CA VAL A 106 -4.46 -3.54 -4.48
C VAL A 106 -3.20 -4.38 -4.34
N THR A 107 -2.13 -3.98 -5.02
CA THR A 107 -0.84 -4.66 -4.99
C THR A 107 0.27 -3.78 -4.44
N ASP A 108 0.17 -2.45 -4.59
CA ASP A 108 1.14 -1.52 -4.01
C ASP A 108 0.55 -0.10 -3.91
N ALA A 109 1.20 0.78 -3.15
CA ALA A 109 0.92 2.21 -3.11
C ALA A 109 2.16 3.05 -2.78
N ALA A 110 2.30 4.21 -3.43
CA ALA A 110 3.46 5.08 -3.26
C ALA A 110 3.08 6.56 -3.19
N VAL A 111 3.73 7.30 -2.28
CA VAL A 111 3.55 8.75 -2.13
C VAL A 111 4.60 9.50 -2.94
N SER A 112 4.20 10.58 -3.62
CA SER A 112 5.10 11.39 -4.44
C SER A 112 6.20 12.04 -3.61
N PRO A 113 7.37 12.39 -4.21
CA PRO A 113 8.49 12.99 -3.48
C PRO A 113 8.13 14.27 -2.73
N ASP A 114 7.16 15.04 -3.23
CA ASP A 114 6.67 16.27 -2.59
C ASP A 114 5.52 16.05 -1.60
N GLY A 115 5.10 14.80 -1.39
CA GLY A 115 4.05 14.41 -0.45
C GLY A 115 2.63 14.80 -0.87
N LYS A 116 2.41 15.23 -2.12
CA LYS A 116 1.09 15.73 -2.59
C LYS A 116 0.25 14.70 -3.32
N HIS A 117 0.83 13.60 -3.79
CA HIS A 117 0.11 12.58 -4.53
C HIS A 117 0.28 11.21 -3.90
N LEU A 118 -0.79 10.42 -3.89
CA LEU A 118 -0.79 9.00 -3.55
C LEU A 118 -1.16 8.21 -4.79
N ALA A 119 -0.21 7.39 -5.26
CA ALA A 119 -0.48 6.36 -6.25
C ALA A 119 -0.98 5.09 -5.55
N VAL A 120 -2.03 4.48 -6.08
CA VAL A 120 -2.53 3.15 -5.65
C VAL A 120 -2.58 2.25 -6.87
N LEU A 121 -1.86 1.14 -6.80
CA LEU A 121 -1.73 0.16 -7.85
C LEU A 121 -2.61 -1.06 -7.56
N THR A 122 -3.28 -1.57 -8.57
CA THR A 122 -3.85 -2.92 -8.60
C THR A 122 -3.21 -3.70 -9.73
N TYR A 123 -3.53 -4.99 -9.84
CA TYR A 123 -3.08 -5.80 -10.98
C TYR A 123 -3.43 -5.23 -12.36
N THR A 124 -4.51 -4.43 -12.47
CA THR A 124 -5.08 -4.00 -13.75
C THR A 124 -5.39 -2.52 -13.82
N PHE A 125 -5.11 -1.75 -12.76
CA PHE A 125 -5.52 -0.37 -12.65
C PHE A 125 -4.53 0.44 -11.81
N VAL A 126 -4.45 1.72 -12.10
CA VAL A 126 -3.67 2.67 -11.32
C VAL A 126 -4.50 3.91 -11.03
N TRP A 127 -4.45 4.34 -9.77
CA TRP A 127 -5.03 5.59 -9.30
C TRP A 127 -3.93 6.53 -8.84
N VAL A 128 -4.11 7.83 -9.06
CA VAL A 128 -3.28 8.88 -8.48
C VAL A 128 -4.19 9.94 -7.88
N PHE A 129 -4.21 10.01 -6.56
CA PHE A 129 -5.01 10.95 -5.78
C PHE A 129 -4.16 12.14 -5.35
N ALA A 130 -4.72 13.35 -5.44
CA ALA A 130 -4.19 14.50 -4.72
C ALA A 130 -4.50 14.34 -3.23
N LEU A 131 -3.46 14.32 -2.41
CA LEU A 131 -3.58 14.24 -0.96
C LEU A 131 -4.03 15.59 -0.39
N PRO A 132 -4.94 15.60 0.59
CA PRO A 132 -5.31 16.84 1.27
C PRO A 132 -4.14 17.33 2.13
N ALA A 133 -4.06 18.65 2.31
CA ALA A 133 -3.04 19.27 3.16
C ALA A 133 -3.13 18.80 4.63
N THR A 134 -4.34 18.52 5.10
CA THR A 134 -4.65 18.02 6.44
C THR A 134 -5.70 16.90 6.38
N GLY A 135 -5.79 16.10 7.45
CA GLY A 135 -6.77 15.01 7.53
C GLY A 135 -6.44 13.80 6.66
N GLU A 136 -7.42 12.90 6.51
CA GLU A 136 -7.22 11.53 5.97
C GLU A 136 -8.19 11.18 4.85
N ALA A 137 -8.86 12.20 4.27
CA ALA A 137 -9.75 12.04 3.12
C ALA A 137 -8.94 11.82 1.81
N PHE A 138 -8.08 10.80 1.79
CA PHE A 138 -7.11 10.56 0.71
C PHE A 138 -7.77 10.24 -0.63
N PHE A 139 -8.98 9.69 -0.62
CA PHE A 139 -9.70 9.27 -1.83
C PHE A 139 -10.84 10.23 -2.22
N SER A 140 -10.92 11.40 -1.60
CA SER A 140 -11.97 12.40 -1.86
C SER A 140 -11.49 13.59 -2.70
N GLY A 141 -10.17 13.69 -2.93
CA GLY A 141 -9.58 14.76 -3.71
C GLY A 141 -9.64 14.52 -5.22
N VAL A 142 -9.04 15.45 -5.97
CA VAL A 142 -8.82 15.29 -7.41
C VAL A 142 -8.03 14.00 -7.66
N ALA A 143 -8.55 13.15 -8.54
CA ALA A 143 -7.90 11.89 -8.90
C ALA A 143 -7.72 11.78 -10.41
N ARG A 144 -6.67 11.06 -10.81
CA ARG A 144 -6.51 10.54 -12.17
C ARG A 144 -6.37 9.03 -12.11
N SER A 145 -6.79 8.35 -13.16
CA SER A 145 -6.63 6.90 -13.23
C SER A 145 -6.57 6.38 -14.67
N ALA A 146 -6.10 5.15 -14.80
CA ALA A 146 -6.13 4.42 -16.06
C ALA A 146 -6.16 2.91 -15.79
N PRO A 147 -6.80 2.12 -16.69
CA PRO A 147 -6.52 0.70 -16.76
C PRO A 147 -5.10 0.47 -17.24
N LEU A 148 -4.43 -0.53 -16.68
CA LEU A 148 -3.11 -0.96 -17.13
C LEU A 148 -3.28 -1.90 -18.33
N SER A 149 -2.75 -1.48 -19.47
CA SER A 149 -2.68 -2.29 -20.70
C SER A 149 -1.23 -2.72 -20.90
N LEU A 150 -0.80 -3.73 -20.14
CA LEU A 150 0.57 -4.23 -20.16
C LEU A 150 0.72 -5.41 -21.12
N PRO A 151 1.97 -5.72 -21.55
CA PRO A 151 2.22 -6.92 -22.36
C PRO A 151 1.67 -8.17 -21.67
N ALA A 152 1.16 -9.13 -22.46
CA ALA A 152 0.49 -10.32 -21.93
C ALA A 152 1.36 -11.19 -21.01
N LEU A 153 2.68 -11.10 -21.13
CA LEU A 153 3.65 -11.83 -20.30
C LEU A 153 4.08 -11.06 -19.04
N SER A 154 3.64 -9.83 -18.86
CA SER A 154 3.97 -8.93 -17.75
C SER A 154 2.79 -8.86 -16.77
N TRP A 155 2.46 -10.02 -16.19
CA TRP A 155 1.39 -10.17 -15.21
C TRP A 155 1.90 -9.84 -13.81
N GLN A 156 1.01 -9.69 -12.84
CA GLN A 156 1.40 -9.34 -11.46
C GLN A 156 2.29 -8.09 -11.37
N VAL A 157 1.73 -6.94 -11.71
CA VAL A 157 2.35 -5.66 -11.36
C VAL A 157 2.17 -5.46 -9.85
N GLU A 158 3.28 -5.56 -9.13
CA GLU A 158 3.27 -5.58 -7.65
C GLU A 158 4.22 -4.55 -7.04
N GLY A 159 4.80 -3.68 -7.86
CA GLY A 159 5.59 -2.55 -7.38
C GLY A 159 5.27 -1.27 -8.12
N CYS A 160 5.17 -0.17 -7.39
CA CYS A 160 5.12 1.17 -7.92
C CYS A 160 6.05 2.10 -7.12
N ALA A 161 6.74 2.99 -7.81
CA ALA A 161 7.55 4.03 -7.20
C ALA A 161 7.49 5.30 -8.04
N TRP A 162 7.73 6.45 -7.43
CA TRP A 162 7.84 7.71 -8.17
C TRP A 162 9.26 7.89 -8.67
N LEU A 163 9.44 8.04 -10.00
CA LEU A 163 10.70 8.49 -10.58
C LEU A 163 10.94 9.97 -10.28
N ASP A 164 9.87 10.75 -10.41
CA ASP A 164 9.80 12.19 -10.18
C ASP A 164 8.35 12.57 -9.83
N GLY A 165 8.02 13.87 -9.75
CA GLY A 165 6.65 14.31 -9.42
C GLY A 165 5.59 14.03 -10.50
N GLN A 166 5.98 13.56 -11.68
CA GLN A 166 5.14 13.44 -12.88
C GLN A 166 5.17 12.05 -13.53
N THR A 167 5.99 11.13 -13.02
CA THR A 167 6.21 9.81 -13.63
C THR A 167 6.29 8.72 -12.57
N LEU A 168 5.49 7.68 -12.74
CA LEU A 168 5.57 6.43 -11.97
C LEU A 168 6.48 5.42 -12.69
N LEU A 169 7.17 4.60 -11.90
CA LEU A 169 7.77 3.34 -12.30
C LEU A 169 6.88 2.21 -11.81
N LEU A 170 6.59 1.24 -12.66
CA LEU A 170 5.84 0.04 -12.33
C LEU A 170 6.70 -1.20 -12.55
N GLY A 171 6.73 -2.11 -11.59
CA GLY A 171 7.48 -3.37 -11.67
C GLY A 171 6.55 -4.58 -11.68
N SER A 172 6.86 -5.57 -12.53
CA SER A 172 6.21 -6.89 -12.52
C SER A 172 7.06 -7.94 -11.79
N GLU A 173 6.42 -9.01 -11.32
CA GLU A 173 7.14 -10.19 -10.80
C GLU A 173 8.07 -10.84 -11.84
N GLN A 174 7.84 -10.62 -13.14
CA GLN A 174 8.71 -11.15 -14.21
C GLN A 174 9.97 -10.32 -14.44
N GLY A 175 10.15 -9.22 -13.69
CA GLY A 175 11.32 -8.35 -13.80
C GLY A 175 11.18 -7.26 -14.86
N ASP A 176 9.98 -7.03 -15.39
CA ASP A 176 9.73 -5.91 -16.29
C ASP A 176 9.59 -4.60 -15.49
N LEU A 177 10.06 -3.50 -16.10
CA LEU A 177 9.96 -2.15 -15.54
C LEU A 177 9.34 -1.21 -16.57
N PHE A 178 8.25 -0.55 -16.18
CA PHE A 178 7.50 0.36 -17.04
C PHE A 178 7.57 1.79 -16.50
N LYS A 179 7.58 2.78 -17.38
CA LYS A 179 7.34 4.18 -17.04
C LYS A 179 5.91 4.54 -17.36
N LEU A 180 5.25 5.23 -16.44
CA LEU A 180 3.90 5.71 -16.60
C LEU A 180 3.84 7.20 -16.24
N PRO A 181 3.91 8.10 -17.24
CA PRO A 181 3.69 9.52 -17.06
C PRO A 181 2.26 9.83 -16.60
N LEU A 182 2.08 10.79 -15.70
CA LEU A 182 0.76 11.22 -15.24
C LEU A 182 -0.12 11.82 -16.35
N SER A 183 0.46 12.16 -17.51
CA SER A 183 -0.27 12.62 -18.70
C SER A 183 -1.02 11.49 -19.41
N GLU A 184 -0.68 10.23 -19.15
CA GLU A 184 -1.40 9.06 -19.68
C GLU A 184 -2.64 8.71 -18.84
N LEU A 185 -2.75 9.28 -17.64
CA LEU A 185 -3.88 9.09 -16.74
C LEU A 185 -5.03 10.05 -17.07
N ARG A 186 -6.26 9.57 -16.94
CA ARG A 186 -7.47 10.35 -17.21
C ARG A 186 -8.03 10.92 -15.91
N PRO A 187 -8.51 12.17 -15.87
CA PRO A 187 -9.23 12.70 -14.73
C PRO A 187 -10.43 11.83 -14.38
N VAL A 188 -10.62 11.56 -13.09
CA VAL A 188 -11.79 10.87 -12.55
C VAL A 188 -12.91 11.90 -12.41
N LYS A 189 -14.11 11.57 -12.90
CA LYS A 189 -15.31 12.40 -12.78
C LYS A 189 -16.03 12.14 -11.48
#